data_AF-A0A8A3S3U4-F1
#
_entry.id   AF-A0A8A3S3U4-F1
#
_cell.length_a   1.000
_cell.length_b   1.000
_cell.length_c   1.000
_cell.angle_alpha   90.00
_cell.angle_beta   90.00
_cell.angle_gamma   90.00
#
_symmetry.space_group_name_H-M   'P 1'
#
loop_
_entity.id
_entity.type
_entity.pdbx_description
1 polymer ?
#
loop_
_entity_poly.entity_id
_entity_poly.type
_entity_poly.pdbx_seq_one_letter_code
_entity_poly.pdbx_strand_id
1 'polypeptide(L)'
;MPDPSPIPKTIFCALLIVAALIVPAASAETVTLVFQDIGLSTQQVDVFDAGGTHLLTTNTSSVIALNVSESNRYTLQLKPQVTNLESADLLATLIAWLTDHSLIVVLLIVLLATVCIILRGH
;
A
#
# COMPACT_ATOMS: atom_id res chain seq x y z
N MET A 1 45.72 -13.61 54.22
CA MET A 1 44.45 -13.47 53.49
C MET A 1 44.37 -12.01 53.10
N PRO A 2 44.58 -11.63 51.83
CA PRO A 2 44.67 -10.22 51.45
C PRO A 2 43.28 -9.57 51.48
N ASP A 3 43.17 -8.42 52.13
CA ASP A 3 41.96 -7.60 52.18
C ASP A 3 41.55 -7.16 50.77
N PRO A 4 40.24 -7.21 50.41
CA PRO A 4 39.77 -6.68 49.15
C PRO A 4 39.89 -5.15 49.18
N SER A 5 40.84 -4.62 48.41
CA SER A 5 41.01 -3.17 48.21
C SER A 5 39.69 -2.54 47.75
N PRO A 6 39.27 -1.39 48.32
CA PRO A 6 38.05 -0.72 47.92
C PRO A 6 38.17 -0.24 46.47
N ILE A 7 37.31 -0.76 45.59
CA ILE A 7 37.23 -0.31 44.20
C ILE A 7 37.00 1.22 44.20
N PRO A 8 37.84 2.02 43.53
CA PRO A 8 37.67 3.46 43.48
C PRO A 8 36.31 3.78 42.88
N LYS A 9 35.52 4.63 43.56
CA LYS A 9 34.16 5.04 43.14
C LYS A 9 34.13 5.57 41.69
N THR A 10 35.25 6.12 41.22
CA THR A 10 35.46 6.58 39.85
C THR A 10 35.44 5.46 38.82
N ILE A 11 36.04 4.30 39.12
CA ILE A 11 36.02 3.12 38.24
C ILE A 11 34.61 2.54 38.17
N PHE A 12 33.91 2.49 39.31
CA PHE A 12 32.53 2.03 39.36
C PHE A 12 31.60 2.94 38.54
N CYS A 13 31.71 4.27 38.67
CA CYS A 13 30.93 5.21 37.87
C CYS A 13 31.27 5.13 36.38
N ALA A 14 32.55 4.99 36.01
CA ALA A 14 32.94 4.83 34.61
C ALA A 14 32.37 3.56 33.99
N LEU A 15 32.38 2.44 34.73
CA LEU A 15 31.80 1.17 34.28
C LEU A 15 30.27 1.28 34.12
N LEU A 16 29.60 2.01 35.02
CA LEU A 16 28.15 2.23 34.95
C LEU A 16 27.76 3.08 33.72
N ILE A 17 28.56 4.10 33.39
CA ILE A 17 28.34 4.94 32.20
C ILE A 17 28.56 4.13 30.92
N VAL A 18 29.62 3.31 30.87
CA VAL A 18 29.88 2.43 29.72
C VAL A 18 28.78 1.38 29.58
N ALA A 19 28.29 0.80 30.67
CA ALA A 19 27.16 -0.15 30.63
C ALA A 19 25.85 0.50 30.15
N ALA A 20 25.60 1.77 30.50
CA ALA A 20 24.44 2.53 30.03
C ALA A 20 24.52 2.92 28.54
N LEU A 21 25.72 2.99 27.96
CA LEU A 21 25.93 3.28 26.53
C LEU A 21 25.73 2.07 25.61
N ILE A 22 25.66 0.85 26.16
CA ILE A 22 25.45 -0.40 25.39
C ILE A 22 23.98 -0.84 25.48
N VAL A 23 23.04 0.11 25.50
CA VAL A 23 21.64 -0.23 25.25
C VAL A 23 21.54 -0.56 23.76
N PRO A 24 21.24 -1.81 23.37
CA PRO A 24 20.96 -2.10 21.98
C PRO A 24 19.77 -1.22 21.59
N ALA A 25 19.95 -0.39 20.56
CA ALA A 25 18.85 0.37 19.99
C ALA A 25 17.72 -0.61 19.72
N ALA A 26 16.63 -0.48 20.45
CA ALA A 26 15.48 -1.34 20.31
C ALA A 26 15.06 -1.27 18.84
N SER A 27 15.34 -2.34 18.09
CA SER A 27 14.96 -2.41 16.69
C SER A 27 13.45 -2.31 16.66
N ALA A 28 12.97 -1.25 16.02
CA ALA A 28 11.57 -1.10 15.64
C ALA A 28 11.10 -2.41 15.00
N GLU A 29 10.19 -3.12 15.68
CA GLU A 29 9.56 -4.30 15.13
C GLU A 29 8.63 -3.82 14.01
N THR A 30 8.91 -4.23 12.77
CA THR A 30 8.17 -3.78 11.59
C THR A 30 7.24 -4.89 11.12
N VAL A 31 5.96 -4.54 10.91
CA VAL A 31 4.95 -5.44 10.38
C VAL A 31 4.68 -5.06 8.92
N THR A 32 4.90 -6.02 8.03
CA THR A 32 4.68 -5.82 6.59
C THR A 32 3.31 -6.37 6.19
N LEU A 33 2.48 -5.52 5.59
CA LEU A 33 1.19 -5.88 5.02
C LEU A 33 1.32 -5.92 3.49
N VAL A 34 0.93 -7.06 2.90
CA VAL A 34 0.88 -7.27 1.45
C VAL A 34 -0.57 -7.48 1.07
N PHE A 35 -1.07 -6.63 0.17
CA PHE A 35 -2.39 -6.79 -0.40
C PHE A 35 -2.30 -7.65 -1.65
N GLN A 36 -3.20 -8.62 -1.79
CA GLN A 36 -3.36 -9.37 -3.03
C GLN A 36 -4.49 -8.74 -3.82
N ASP A 37 -4.15 -8.21 -4.99
CA ASP A 37 -5.14 -7.76 -5.95
C ASP A 37 -5.77 -8.99 -6.62
N ILE A 38 -7.10 -9.06 -6.57
CA ILE A 38 -7.90 -10.08 -7.27
C ILE A 38 -8.18 -9.69 -8.73
N GLY A 39 -7.58 -8.60 -9.22
CA GLY A 39 -7.67 -8.11 -10.59
C GLY A 39 -8.96 -7.34 -10.89
N LEU A 40 -9.70 -6.91 -9.86
CA LEU A 40 -10.99 -6.22 -10.05
C LEU A 40 -10.84 -4.69 -10.01
N SER A 41 -9.94 -4.16 -9.17
CA SER A 41 -9.56 -2.74 -9.14
C SER A 41 -8.54 -2.48 -8.02
N THR A 42 -7.66 -1.50 -8.19
CA THR A 42 -6.87 -0.97 -7.08
C THR A 42 -7.75 -0.16 -6.14
N GLN A 43 -7.72 -0.48 -4.84
CA GLN A 43 -8.41 0.30 -3.80
C GLN A 43 -7.41 1.24 -3.13
N GLN A 44 -7.90 2.40 -2.71
CA GLN A 44 -7.11 3.31 -1.89
C GLN A 44 -7.14 2.81 -0.44
N VAL A 45 -5.99 2.83 0.22
CA VAL A 45 -5.82 2.42 1.61
C VAL A 45 -5.30 3.61 2.38
N ASP A 46 -6.09 4.11 3.32
CA ASP A 46 -5.65 5.13 4.27
C ASP A 46 -5.31 4.46 5.60
N VAL A 47 -4.14 4.79 6.15
CA VAL A 47 -3.62 4.24 7.41
C VAL A 47 -3.71 5.32 8.48
N PHE A 48 -4.30 4.96 9.61
CA PHE A 48 -4.44 5.82 10.79
C PHE A 48 -3.71 5.21 11.99
N ASP A 49 -3.15 6.08 12.84
CA ASP A 49 -2.58 5.68 14.12
C ASP A 49 -3.65 5.30 15.16
N ALA A 50 -3.23 4.96 16.37
CA ALA A 50 -4.13 4.62 17.47
C ALA A 50 -4.98 5.81 17.97
N GLY A 51 -4.53 7.04 17.73
CA GLY A 51 -5.22 8.29 18.07
C GLY A 51 -6.20 8.75 16.97
N GLY A 52 -6.24 8.06 15.83
CA GLY A 52 -7.05 8.45 14.67
C GLY A 52 -6.38 9.49 13.77
N THR A 53 -5.09 9.78 13.96
CA THR A 53 -4.31 10.63 13.06
C THR A 53 -4.04 9.88 11.76
N HIS A 54 -4.27 10.55 10.64
CA HIS A 54 -3.91 10.01 9.33
C HIS A 54 -2.39 10.02 9.13
N LEU A 55 -1.83 8.86 8.80
CA LEU A 55 -0.39 8.69 8.60
C LEU A 55 0.00 8.62 7.12
N LEU A 56 -0.75 7.84 6.35
CA LEU A 56 -0.36 7.45 5.00
C LEU A 56 -1.60 7.12 4.16
N THR A 57 -1.61 7.62 2.93
CA THR A 57 -2.49 7.15 1.85
C THR A 57 -1.67 6.32 0.88
N THR A 58 -2.14 5.12 0.56
CA THR A 58 -1.52 4.21 -0.41
C THR A 58 -2.60 3.43 -1.17
N ASN A 59 -2.21 2.38 -1.88
CA ASN A 59 -3.13 1.52 -2.63
C ASN A 59 -2.86 0.03 -2.40
N THR A 60 -3.79 -0.82 -2.82
CA THR A 60 -3.69 -2.28 -2.71
C THR A 60 -2.67 -2.92 -3.65
N SER A 61 -1.98 -2.15 -4.51
CA SER A 61 -0.82 -2.65 -5.27
C SER A 61 0.50 -2.45 -4.53
N SER A 62 0.49 -1.73 -3.41
CA SER A 62 1.68 -1.38 -2.65
C SER A 62 1.87 -2.28 -1.43
N VAL A 63 3.12 -2.43 -1.00
CA VAL A 63 3.49 -3.08 0.26
C VAL A 63 3.57 -2.02 1.35
N ILE A 64 2.92 -2.23 2.49
CA ILE A 64 2.94 -1.29 3.62
C ILE A 64 3.81 -1.87 4.73
N ALA A 65 4.82 -1.13 5.18
CA ALA A 65 5.58 -1.44 6.38
C ALA A 65 5.10 -0.54 7.53
N LEU A 66 4.57 -1.13 8.60
CA LEU A 66 4.12 -0.42 9.79
C LEU A 66 5.09 -0.66 10.93
N ASN A 67 5.49 0.41 11.61
CA ASN A 67 6.43 0.32 12.72
C ASN A 67 5.69 0.18 14.06
N VAL A 68 5.77 -0.99 14.68
CA VAL A 68 5.07 -1.28 15.95
C VAL A 68 5.59 -0.41 17.11
N SER A 69 6.78 0.18 17.00
CA SER A 69 7.28 1.12 18.00
C SER A 69 6.67 2.52 17.90
N GLU A 70 6.07 2.89 16.76
CA GLU A 70 5.42 4.19 16.56
C GLU A 70 3.96 4.20 17.04
N SER A 71 3.24 3.10 16.87
CA SER A 71 1.87 2.95 17.38
C SER A 71 1.53 1.51 17.72
N ASN A 72 0.87 1.32 18.87
CA ASN A 72 0.37 0.01 19.33
C ASN A 72 -0.85 -0.47 18.51
N ARG A 73 -1.52 0.43 17.78
CA ARG A 73 -2.64 0.07 16.91
C ARG A 73 -2.62 0.92 15.65
N TYR A 74 -2.94 0.28 14.53
CA TYR A 74 -3.19 0.93 13.26
C TYR A 74 -4.57 0.58 12.78
N THR A 75 -5.26 1.56 12.19
CA THR A 75 -6.54 1.33 11.51
C THR A 75 -6.31 1.51 10.03
N LEU A 76 -6.67 0.49 9.24
CA LEU A 76 -6.61 0.55 7.78
C LEU A 76 -8.03 0.75 7.24
N GLN A 77 -8.25 1.85 6.54
CA GLN A 77 -9.51 2.13 5.86
C GLN A 77 -9.33 1.87 4.38
N LEU A 78 -9.97 0.82 3.88
CA LEU A 78 -10.08 0.59 2.44
C LEU A 78 -11.20 1.47 1.90
N LYS A 79 -10.84 2.34 0.97
CA LYS A 79 -11.78 3.13 0.20
C LYS A 79 -11.77 2.61 -1.23
N PRO A 80 -12.94 2.45 -1.87
CA PRO A 80 -12.98 2.36 -3.31
C PRO A 80 -12.15 3.52 -3.86
N GLN A 81 -11.15 3.24 -4.69
CA GLN A 81 -10.46 4.31 -5.38
C GLN A 81 -11.54 5.09 -6.13
N VAL A 82 -11.55 6.41 -5.96
CA VAL A 82 -12.61 7.25 -6.48
C VAL A 82 -12.67 7.01 -7.99
N THR A 83 -13.63 6.24 -8.46
CA THR A 83 -14.01 6.17 -9.88
C THR A 83 -14.80 7.44 -10.23
N ASN A 84 -14.34 8.61 -9.75
CA ASN A 84 -14.68 9.88 -10.35
C ASN A 84 -13.83 9.98 -11.62
N LEU A 85 -14.07 9.08 -12.56
CA LEU A 85 -13.83 9.42 -13.95
C LEU A 85 -14.85 10.52 -14.23
N GLU A 86 -14.39 11.76 -14.20
CA GLU A 86 -15.11 12.89 -14.82
C GLU A 86 -15.73 12.37 -16.12
N SER A 87 -16.99 12.73 -16.42
CA SER A 87 -17.66 12.15 -17.60
C SER A 87 -16.88 12.35 -18.90
N ALA A 88 -16.01 13.36 -18.95
CA ALA A 88 -15.03 13.59 -20.00
C ALA A 88 -13.95 12.48 -20.10
N ASP A 89 -13.43 11.98 -18.97
CA ASP A 89 -12.42 10.92 -18.93
C ASP A 89 -13.00 9.55 -19.26
N LEU A 90 -14.28 9.30 -18.99
CA LEU A 90 -14.95 8.06 -19.45
C LEU A 90 -15.01 8.01 -20.97
N LEU A 91 -15.37 9.11 -21.62
CA LEU A 91 -15.40 9.20 -23.07
C LEU A 91 -13.99 9.08 -23.66
N ALA A 92 -13.00 9.74 -23.06
CA ALA A 92 -11.61 9.63 -23.50
C ALA A 92 -11.08 8.19 -23.36
N THR A 93 -11.37 7.52 -22.24
CA THR A 93 -10.98 6.13 -21.99
C THR A 93 -11.67 5.17 -22.96
N LEU A 94 -12.97 5.37 -23.23
CA LEU A 94 -13.71 4.58 -24.19
C LEU A 94 -13.16 4.76 -25.61
N ILE A 95 -12.87 6.00 -26.02
CA ILE A 95 -12.27 6.30 -27.32
C ILE A 95 -10.88 5.68 -27.44
N ALA A 96 -10.05 5.78 -26.40
CA ALA A 96 -8.73 5.15 -26.37
C ALA A 96 -8.84 3.63 -26.53
N TRP A 97 -9.74 2.98 -25.80
CA TRP A 97 -9.97 1.53 -25.92
C TRP A 97 -10.49 1.14 -27.32
N LEU A 98 -11.45 1.89 -27.86
CA LEU A 98 -11.99 1.67 -29.21
C LEU A 98 -10.92 1.87 -30.30
N THR A 99 -10.00 2.81 -30.10
CA THR A 99 -8.90 3.08 -31.04
C THR A 99 -7.88 1.94 -31.01
N ASP A 100 -7.50 1.50 -29.81
CA ASP A 100 -6.57 0.39 -29.60
C ASP A 100 -7.13 -0.94 -30.15
N HIS A 101 -8.44 -1.18 -29.98
CA HIS A 101 -9.13 -2.38 -30.44
C HIS A 101 -9.91 -2.19 -31.75
N SER A 102 -9.54 -1.17 -32.54
CA SER A 102 -10.30 -0.73 -33.73
C SER A 102 -10.53 -1.83 -34.76
N LEU A 103 -9.56 -2.73 -34.95
CA LEU A 103 -9.70 -3.88 -35.87
C LEU A 103 -10.86 -4.82 -35.46
N ILE A 104 -10.97 -5.13 -34.16
CA ILE A 104 -12.00 -6.01 -33.61
C ILE A 104 -13.38 -5.36 -33.76
N VAL A 105 -13.45 -4.06 -33.48
CA VAL A 105 -14.69 -3.27 -33.61
C VAL A 105 -15.18 -3.26 -35.06
N VAL A 106 -14.29 -3.04 -36.03
CA VAL A 106 -14.64 -3.07 -37.46
C VAL A 106 -15.15 -4.45 -37.89
N LEU A 107 -14.48 -5.53 -37.47
CA LEU A 107 -14.92 -6.89 -37.77
C LEU A 107 -16.31 -7.19 -37.21
N LEU A 108 -16.58 -6.76 -35.98
CA LEU A 108 -17.89 -6.93 -35.32
C LEU A 108 -19.00 -6.21 -36.09
N ILE A 109 -18.74 -4.97 -36.55
CA ILE A 109 -19.70 -4.18 -37.33
C ILE A 109 -20.00 -4.85 -38.67
N VAL A 110 -18.98 -5.34 -39.39
CA VAL A 110 -19.15 -6.04 -40.67
C VAL A 110 -19.97 -7.32 -40.49
N LEU A 111 -19.70 -8.08 -39.42
CA LEU A 111 -20.45 -9.28 -39.10
C LEU A 111 -21.93 -8.97 -38.83
N LEU A 112 -22.20 -7.98 -37.97
CA LEU A 112 -23.57 -7.55 -37.65
C LEU A 112 -24.33 -7.04 -38.87
N ALA A 113 -23.67 -6.27 -39.74
CA ALA A 113 -24.26 -5.80 -40.99
C ALA A 113 -24.61 -6.98 -41.91
N THR A 114 -23.71 -7.95 -42.04
CA THR A 114 -23.93 -9.15 -42.86
C THR A 114 -25.12 -9.96 -42.34
N VAL A 115 -25.20 -10.19 -41.03
CA VAL A 115 -26.32 -10.89 -40.40
C VAL A 115 -27.64 -10.13 -40.60
N CYS A 116 -27.64 -8.80 -40.43
CA CYS A 116 -28.84 -7.99 -40.68
C CYS A 116 -29.31 -8.04 -42.13
N ILE A 117 -28.39 -8.05 -43.09
CA ILE A 117 -28.74 -8.16 -44.52
C ILE A 117 -29.35 -9.53 -44.81
N ILE A 118 -28.78 -10.60 -44.26
CA ILE A 118 -29.32 -11.97 -44.42
C ILE A 118 -30.72 -12.08 -43.80
N LEU A 119 -30.92 -11.51 -42.61
CA LEU A 119 -32.23 -11.53 -41.92
C LEU A 119 -33.30 -10.67 -42.60
N ARG A 120 -32.92 -9.61 -43.34
CA ARG A 120 -33.86 -8.78 -44.12
C ARG A 120 -34.13 -9.31 -45.53
N GLY A 121 -33.22 -10.13 -46.06
CA GLY A 121 -33.33 -10.73 -47.39
C GLY A 121 -34.12 -12.05 -47.41
N HIS A 122 -34.52 -12.55 -46.24
CA HIS A 122 -35.41 -13.70 -46.04
C HIS A 122 -36.79 -13.25 -45.58
#